data_AF-A0A8W8L1T6-F1
#
_entry.id   AF-A0A8W8L1T6-F1
#
_cell.length_a   1.000
_cell.length_b   1.000
_cell.length_c   1.000
_cell.angle_alpha   90.00
_cell.angle_beta   90.00
_cell.angle_gamma   90.00
#
_symmetry.space_group_name_H-M   'P 1'
#
loop_
_entity.id
_entity.type
_entity.pdbx_description
1 polymer ?
#
loop_
_entity_poly.entity_id
_entity_poly.type
_entity_poly.pdbx_seq_one_letter_code
_entity_poly.pdbx_strand_id
1 'polypeptide(L)'
;VRPKYLPCVAICCLYIAAKTLEEDEVIPSTKDLVKTIKCACSVAEVLRMEAIILNKLSWNVKQATAVDLLHIIHGLLMSCYPKLLDGLSHLTPSQHLSMMMRKIFHCLGNHQLAVFSPINLVLSIVSLELEQITPNWFSIISMVQQVADINNQTFIQCREMIGQHLTKHGFLPSGYQFRVVKRSKSIKRKAVDDEEEDLYDGIKRLYSEDSMETSAVRKSCSSEFVQHQDTDDRSSFLIPAVSAM
;
A
#
# COMPACT_ATOMS: atom_id res chain seq x y z
N VAL A 1 -5.82 25.61 28.45
CA VAL A 1 -4.63 25.22 29.27
C VAL A 1 -3.68 26.41 29.33
N ARG A 2 -3.10 26.76 30.48
CA ARG A 2 -2.10 27.85 30.54
C ARG A 2 -0.81 27.40 29.83
N PRO A 3 -0.18 28.21 28.96
CA PRO A 3 0.96 27.80 28.13
C PRO A 3 2.10 27.14 28.91
N LYS A 4 2.37 27.60 30.14
CA LYS A 4 3.39 27.02 31.03
C LYS A 4 3.23 25.53 31.35
N TYR A 5 2.02 24.98 31.21
CA TYR A 5 1.76 23.55 31.47
C TYR A 5 1.77 22.70 30.19
N LEU A 6 1.88 23.29 28.99
CA LEU A 6 1.86 22.54 27.73
C LEU A 6 2.95 21.46 27.65
N PRO A 7 4.21 21.71 28.06
CA PRO A 7 5.23 20.67 28.06
C PRO A 7 4.86 19.50 28.98
N CYS A 8 4.37 19.79 30.20
CA CYS A 8 3.93 18.76 31.15
C CYS A 8 2.77 17.93 30.59
N VAL A 9 1.77 18.59 29.96
CA VAL A 9 0.66 17.90 29.29
C VAL A 9 1.17 17.01 28.16
N ALA A 10 2.04 17.51 27.29
CA ALA A 10 2.57 16.74 26.17
C ALA A 10 3.33 15.49 26.63
N ILE A 11 4.19 15.63 27.65
CA ILE A 11 4.93 14.50 28.25
C ILE A 11 3.97 13.48 28.85
N CYS A 12 2.95 13.94 29.58
CA CYS A 12 1.96 13.04 30.17
C CYS A 12 1.17 12.30 29.10
N CYS A 13 0.74 12.97 28.02
CA CYS A 13 0.07 12.31 26.91
C CYS A 13 0.96 11.24 26.25
N LEU A 14 2.24 11.55 26.01
CA LEU A 14 3.20 10.59 25.48
C LEU A 14 3.39 9.40 26.42
N TYR A 15 3.50 9.66 27.72
CA TYR A 15 3.74 8.62 28.72
C TYR A 15 2.52 7.71 28.91
N ILE A 16 1.31 8.30 28.92
CA ILE A 16 0.05 7.55 28.91
C ILE A 16 -0.02 6.67 27.67
N ALA A 17 0.29 7.22 26.48
CA ALA A 17 0.28 6.46 25.24
C ALA A 17 1.26 5.28 25.27
N ALA A 18 2.50 5.50 25.74
CA ALA A 18 3.50 4.45 25.92
C ALA A 18 2.99 3.35 26.85
N LYS A 19 2.46 3.71 28.03
CA LYS A 19 1.84 2.76 28.98
C LYS A 19 0.68 1.94 28.41
N THR A 20 0.03 2.43 27.35
CA THR A 20 -1.11 1.74 26.74
C THR A 20 -0.76 0.89 25.54
N LEU A 21 0.34 1.20 24.85
CA LEU A 21 0.69 0.61 23.55
C LEU A 21 1.96 -0.24 23.59
N GLU A 22 2.86 0.02 24.53
CA GLU A 22 4.15 -0.66 24.65
C GLU A 22 4.16 -1.64 25.82
N GLU A 23 5.12 -2.56 25.81
CA GLU A 23 5.35 -3.53 26.90
C GLU A 23 5.98 -2.85 28.14
N ASP A 24 5.74 -3.40 29.33
CA ASP A 24 6.19 -2.81 30.59
C ASP A 24 7.73 -2.70 30.69
N GLU A 25 8.48 -3.58 30.03
CA GLU A 25 9.96 -3.57 30.06
C GLU A 25 10.57 -2.37 29.34
N VAL A 26 9.88 -1.80 28.35
CA VAL A 26 10.40 -0.68 27.54
C VAL A 26 9.97 0.69 28.08
N ILE A 27 9.02 0.73 29.03
CA ILE A 27 8.48 1.97 29.57
C ILE A 27 9.43 2.52 30.65
N PRO A 28 10.01 3.73 30.49
CA PRO A 28 10.90 4.30 31.48
C PRO A 28 10.16 4.69 32.77
N SER A 29 10.87 4.72 33.89
CA SER A 29 10.30 5.27 35.13
C SER A 29 10.01 6.77 34.99
N THR A 30 9.02 7.29 35.72
CA THR A 30 8.70 8.73 35.69
C THR A 30 9.90 9.60 36.08
N LYS A 31 10.78 9.09 36.97
CA LYS A 31 12.01 9.77 37.37
C LYS A 31 13.00 9.88 36.21
N ASP A 32 13.15 8.82 35.43
CA ASP A 32 14.09 8.79 34.30
C ASP A 32 13.56 9.57 33.10
N LEU A 33 12.23 9.55 32.90
CA LEU A 33 11.55 10.39 31.93
C LEU A 33 11.78 11.88 32.21
N VAL A 34 11.56 12.33 33.46
CA VAL A 34 11.78 13.72 33.87
C VAL A 34 13.25 14.13 33.77
N LYS A 35 14.20 13.23 34.05
CA LYS A 35 15.64 13.51 33.85
C LYS A 35 16.01 13.67 32.38
N THR A 36 15.44 12.83 31.52
CA THR A 36 15.74 12.83 30.07
C THR A 36 15.15 14.05 29.39
N ILE A 37 13.93 14.41 29.77
CA ILE A 37 13.22 15.55 29.20
C ILE A 37 13.65 16.78 29.97
N LYS A 38 14.41 17.67 29.33
CA LYS A 38 14.85 18.97 29.87
C LYS A 38 13.69 19.97 30.09
N CYS A 39 12.51 19.51 30.52
CA CYS A 39 11.40 20.33 30.98
C CYS A 39 11.66 20.75 32.43
N ALA A 40 11.18 21.94 32.81
CA ALA A 40 11.06 22.38 34.20
C ALA A 40 9.99 21.60 35.03
N CYS A 41 9.59 20.41 34.58
CA CYS A 41 8.51 19.62 35.15
C CYS A 41 9.05 18.75 36.29
N SER A 42 8.49 18.84 37.50
CA SER A 42 8.81 17.91 38.59
C SER A 42 8.06 16.58 38.44
N VAL A 43 8.59 15.51 39.04
CA VAL A 43 7.91 14.18 39.07
C VAL A 43 6.49 14.29 39.64
N ALA A 44 6.30 15.10 40.68
CA ALA A 44 4.99 15.31 41.29
C ALA A 44 3.99 16.02 40.36
N GLU A 45 4.46 16.97 39.55
CA GLU A 45 3.63 17.64 38.54
C GLU A 45 3.21 16.69 37.43
N VAL A 46 4.12 15.82 36.97
CA VAL A 46 3.82 14.80 35.95
C VAL A 46 2.76 13.83 36.47
N LEU A 47 2.93 13.27 37.68
CA LEU A 47 1.95 12.35 38.27
C LEU A 47 0.57 13.00 38.48
N ARG A 48 0.54 14.26 38.94
CA ARG A 48 -0.73 15.00 39.06
C ARG A 48 -1.38 15.24 37.70
N MET A 49 -0.59 15.64 36.69
CA MET A 49 -1.10 15.93 35.36
C MET A 49 -1.62 14.66 34.67
N GLU A 50 -0.91 13.53 34.82
CA GLU A 50 -1.36 12.21 34.36
C GLU A 50 -2.74 11.86 34.93
N ALA A 51 -2.91 11.96 36.26
CA ALA A 51 -4.20 11.69 36.90
C ALA A 51 -5.31 12.63 36.39
N ILE A 52 -5.02 13.92 36.18
CA ILE A 52 -5.98 14.89 35.64
C ILE A 52 -6.40 14.50 34.21
N ILE A 53 -5.45 14.12 33.35
CA ILE A 53 -5.72 13.73 31.97
C ILE A 53 -6.57 12.47 31.93
N LEU A 54 -6.18 11.42 32.66
CA LEU A 54 -6.93 10.15 32.72
C LEU A 54 -8.36 10.36 33.22
N ASN A 55 -8.55 11.16 34.27
CA ASN A 55 -9.89 11.50 34.75
C ASN A 55 -10.71 12.26 33.70
N LYS A 56 -10.11 13.18 32.95
CA LYS A 56 -10.80 13.90 31.86
C LYS A 56 -11.15 13.00 30.68
N LEU A 57 -10.35 11.98 30.41
CA LEU A 57 -10.62 10.96 29.40
C LEU A 57 -11.57 9.87 29.92
N SER A 58 -12.07 9.97 31.16
CA SER A 58 -12.86 8.92 31.82
C SER A 58 -12.17 7.56 31.78
N TRP A 59 -10.84 7.56 31.88
CA TRP A 59 -9.97 6.38 31.75
C TRP A 59 -10.10 5.63 30.41
N ASN A 60 -10.76 6.24 29.42
CA ASN A 60 -10.88 5.68 28.08
C ASN A 60 -9.75 6.20 27.18
N VAL A 61 -8.62 5.49 27.23
CA VAL A 61 -7.41 5.85 26.48
C VAL A 61 -7.31 5.10 25.14
N LYS A 62 -8.02 3.98 25.00
CA LYS A 62 -7.98 3.15 23.79
C LYS A 62 -9.01 3.64 22.77
N GLN A 63 -8.54 4.39 21.78
CA GLN A 63 -9.34 4.80 20.63
C GLN A 63 -8.62 4.45 19.34
N ALA A 64 -9.39 4.10 18.30
CA ALA A 64 -8.83 3.83 16.99
C ALA A 64 -8.16 5.08 16.42
N THR A 65 -6.91 4.95 16.02
CA THR A 65 -6.09 6.02 15.47
C THR A 65 -6.23 6.08 13.93
N ALA A 66 -5.79 7.19 13.33
CA ALA A 66 -5.65 7.29 11.87
C ALA A 66 -4.72 6.21 11.31
N VAL A 67 -3.71 5.79 12.07
CA VAL A 67 -2.80 4.72 11.68
C VAL A 67 -3.52 3.38 11.63
N ASP A 68 -4.37 3.07 12.61
CA ASP A 68 -5.15 1.82 12.62
C ASP A 68 -6.08 1.74 11.40
N LEU A 69 -6.77 2.85 11.10
CA LEU A 69 -7.62 2.96 9.90
C LEU A 69 -6.82 2.80 8.60
N LEU A 70 -5.60 3.35 8.54
CA LEU A 70 -4.73 3.17 7.39
C LEU A 70 -4.36 1.70 7.19
N HIS A 71 -4.03 0.96 8.26
CA HIS A 71 -3.73 -0.47 8.16
C HIS A 71 -4.92 -1.25 7.59
N ILE A 72 -6.14 -0.94 8.04
CA ILE A 72 -7.36 -1.60 7.55
C ILE A 72 -7.58 -1.28 6.07
N ILE A 73 -7.56 0.01 5.69
CA ILE A 73 -7.78 0.43 4.30
C ILE A 73 -6.70 -0.11 3.37
N HIS A 74 -5.43 -0.07 3.79
CA HIS A 74 -4.32 -0.61 3.01
C HIS A 74 -4.41 -2.13 2.88
N GLY A 75 -4.74 -2.86 3.95
CA GLY A 75 -4.97 -4.30 3.91
C GLY A 75 -6.10 -4.70 2.95
N LEU A 76 -7.22 -3.95 2.96
CA LEU A 76 -8.31 -4.13 2.01
C LEU A 76 -7.86 -3.85 0.57
N LEU A 77 -7.11 -2.76 0.37
CA LEU A 77 -6.57 -2.39 -0.95
C LEU A 77 -5.66 -3.48 -1.51
N MET A 78 -4.75 -4.02 -0.70
CA MET A 78 -3.84 -5.10 -1.11
C MET A 78 -4.59 -6.41 -1.39
N SER A 79 -5.69 -6.66 -0.69
CA SER A 79 -6.51 -7.87 -0.88
C SER A 79 -7.36 -7.79 -2.16
N CYS A 80 -7.98 -6.64 -2.43
CA CYS A 80 -8.81 -6.42 -3.62
C CYS A 80 -7.97 -6.20 -4.89
N TYR A 81 -6.77 -5.63 -4.75
CA TYR A 81 -5.89 -5.27 -5.85
C TYR A 81 -4.45 -5.77 -5.61
N PRO A 82 -4.22 -7.09 -5.61
CA PRO A 82 -2.91 -7.66 -5.27
C PRO A 82 -1.79 -7.24 -6.23
N LYS A 83 -2.14 -6.90 -7.48
CA LYS A 83 -1.19 -6.47 -8.53
C LYS A 83 -0.97 -4.95 -8.57
N LEU A 84 -1.54 -4.20 -7.63
CA LEU A 84 -1.50 -2.73 -7.65
C LEU A 84 -0.07 -2.18 -7.65
N LEU A 85 0.85 -2.85 -6.94
CA LEU A 85 2.24 -2.42 -6.80
C LEU A 85 3.21 -3.12 -7.77
N ASP A 86 2.75 -4.09 -8.57
CA ASP A 86 3.62 -4.91 -9.45
C ASP A 86 4.36 -4.07 -10.51
N GLY A 87 3.75 -2.97 -10.92
CA GLY A 87 4.33 -2.02 -11.88
C GLY A 87 5.47 -1.18 -11.29
N LEU A 88 5.66 -1.19 -9.97
CA LEU A 88 6.67 -0.39 -9.27
C LEU A 88 7.95 -1.21 -9.05
N SER A 89 9.11 -0.57 -9.20
CA SER A 89 10.38 -1.18 -8.85
C SER A 89 10.60 -1.12 -7.34
N HIS A 90 11.12 -2.21 -6.77
CA HIS A 90 11.59 -2.29 -5.39
C HIS A 90 10.62 -1.83 -4.28
N LEU A 91 9.30 -1.85 -4.49
CA LEU A 91 8.33 -1.44 -3.49
C LEU A 91 7.50 -2.63 -2.97
N THR A 92 7.66 -2.96 -1.70
CA THR A 92 6.80 -3.93 -1.01
C THR A 92 5.55 -3.27 -0.44
N PRO A 93 4.46 -4.02 -0.18
CA PRO A 93 3.28 -3.50 0.52
C PRO A 93 3.62 -2.84 1.87
N SER A 94 4.57 -3.41 2.63
CA SER A 94 5.02 -2.87 3.91
C SER A 94 5.78 -1.54 3.77
N GLN A 95 6.62 -1.40 2.73
CA GLN A 95 7.29 -0.13 2.42
C GLN A 95 6.27 0.93 1.99
N HIS A 96 5.30 0.55 1.16
CA HIS A 96 4.21 1.44 0.76
C HIS A 96 3.42 1.94 1.98
N LEU A 97 3.03 1.03 2.88
CA LEU A 97 2.36 1.39 4.13
C LEU A 97 3.21 2.31 5.02
N SER A 98 4.50 2.02 5.18
CA SER A 98 5.43 2.86 5.95
C SER A 98 5.53 4.29 5.39
N MET A 99 5.55 4.44 4.07
CA MET A 99 5.54 5.75 3.42
C MET A 99 4.25 6.53 3.71
N MET A 100 3.10 5.86 3.66
CA MET A 100 1.80 6.46 3.98
C MET A 100 1.68 6.82 5.47
N MET A 101 2.16 5.97 6.37
CA MET A 101 2.20 6.26 7.82
C MET A 101 3.04 7.50 8.11
N ARG A 102 4.19 7.66 7.44
CA ARG A 102 5.04 8.85 7.59
C ARG A 102 4.30 10.13 7.21
N LYS A 103 3.50 10.08 6.14
CA LYS A 103 2.63 11.19 5.71
C LYS A 103 1.54 11.48 6.73
N ILE A 104 0.90 10.45 7.30
CA ILE A 104 -0.06 10.61 8.40
C ILE A 104 0.58 11.34 9.58
N PHE A 105 1.73 10.87 10.06
CA PHE A 105 2.39 11.49 11.22
C PHE A 105 2.75 12.95 10.97
N HIS A 106 3.19 13.28 9.75
CA HIS A 106 3.44 14.67 9.38
C HIS A 106 2.16 15.51 9.36
N CYS A 107 1.05 14.96 8.85
CA CYS A 107 -0.24 15.63 8.83
C CYS A 107 -0.82 15.85 10.23
N LEU A 108 -0.67 14.88 11.14
CA LEU A 108 -1.10 14.99 12.55
C LEU A 108 -0.34 16.08 13.31
N GLY A 109 0.87 16.44 12.86
CA GLY A 109 1.63 17.59 13.38
C GLY A 109 1.06 18.96 12.97
N ASN A 110 0.13 19.02 12.00
CA ASN A 110 -0.46 20.26 11.52
C ASN A 110 -1.87 20.49 12.11
N HIS A 111 -1.99 21.51 12.97
CA HIS A 111 -3.25 21.88 13.61
C HIS A 111 -4.40 22.20 12.63
N GLN A 112 -4.09 22.67 11.41
CA GLN A 112 -5.12 22.94 10.39
C GLN A 112 -5.78 21.66 9.87
N LEU A 113 -5.05 20.54 9.90
CA LEU A 113 -5.55 19.23 9.47
C LEU A 113 -6.26 18.48 10.60
N ALA A 114 -6.07 18.90 11.85
CA ALA A 114 -6.72 18.29 13.03
C ALA A 114 -8.25 18.51 13.07
N VAL A 115 -8.80 19.36 12.22
CA VAL A 115 -10.25 19.56 12.05
C VAL A 115 -10.93 18.37 11.36
N PHE A 116 -10.20 17.64 10.52
CA PHE A 116 -10.77 16.53 9.76
C PHE A 116 -10.87 15.26 10.60
N SER A 117 -11.88 14.45 10.31
CA SER A 117 -11.98 13.12 10.92
C SER A 117 -10.81 12.23 10.45
N PRO A 118 -10.36 11.27 11.29
CA PRO A 118 -9.24 10.39 10.95
C PRO A 118 -9.41 9.67 9.61
N ILE A 119 -10.63 9.26 9.27
CA ILE A 119 -10.91 8.54 8.02
C ILE A 119 -10.78 9.44 6.78
N ASN A 120 -11.16 10.73 6.86
CA ASN A 120 -10.94 11.68 5.79
C ASN A 120 -9.45 11.86 5.54
N LEU A 121 -8.66 12.05 6.61
CA LEU A 121 -7.21 12.21 6.53
C LEU A 121 -6.54 11.00 5.87
N VAL A 122 -6.91 9.79 6.30
CA VAL A 122 -6.37 8.54 5.74
C VAL A 122 -6.75 8.41 4.27
N LEU A 123 -8.04 8.56 3.94
CA LEU A 123 -8.51 8.36 2.58
C LEU A 123 -7.95 9.41 1.62
N SER A 124 -7.77 10.65 2.06
CA SER A 124 -7.10 11.71 1.30
C SER A 124 -5.65 11.34 0.98
N ILE A 125 -4.89 10.80 1.94
CA ILE A 125 -3.52 10.31 1.69
C ILE A 125 -3.54 9.12 0.73
N VAL A 126 -4.42 8.14 0.95
CA VAL A 126 -4.59 6.98 0.04
C VAL A 126 -4.92 7.44 -1.37
N SER A 127 -5.79 8.43 -1.52
CA SER A 127 -6.17 9.00 -2.81
C SER A 127 -5.00 9.68 -3.53
N LEU A 128 -4.15 10.43 -2.80
CA LEU A 128 -2.95 11.06 -3.36
C LEU A 128 -1.89 10.03 -3.77
N GLU A 129 -1.76 8.91 -3.04
CA GLU A 129 -0.86 7.83 -3.45
C GLU A 129 -1.39 7.07 -4.67
N LEU A 130 -2.66 6.69 -4.66
CA LEU A 130 -3.26 5.94 -5.76
C LEU A 130 -3.23 6.71 -7.08
N GLU A 131 -3.46 8.04 -7.04
CA GLU A 131 -3.39 8.91 -8.22
C GLU A 131 -2.02 8.83 -8.92
N GLN A 132 -0.94 8.60 -8.15
CA GLN A 132 0.40 8.44 -8.71
C GLN A 132 0.66 7.02 -9.24
N ILE A 133 -0.10 6.01 -8.81
CA ILE A 133 0.19 4.59 -9.09
C ILE A 133 -0.68 4.04 -10.22
N THR A 134 -1.97 4.40 -10.27
CA THR A 134 -2.93 3.78 -11.19
C THR A 134 -3.94 4.79 -11.75
N PRO A 135 -4.31 4.71 -13.05
CA PRO A 135 -5.36 5.56 -13.62
C PRO A 135 -6.75 5.31 -13.02
N ASN A 136 -6.99 4.13 -12.43
CA ASN A 136 -8.28 3.75 -11.84
C ASN A 136 -8.47 4.24 -10.40
N TRP A 137 -7.60 5.12 -9.91
CA TRP A 137 -7.60 5.58 -8.51
C TRP A 137 -8.95 6.14 -8.07
N PHE A 138 -9.62 6.91 -8.95
CA PHE A 138 -10.87 7.58 -8.61
C PHE A 138 -11.98 6.57 -8.29
N SER A 139 -12.11 5.51 -9.09
CA SER A 139 -13.10 4.46 -8.87
C SER A 139 -12.86 3.70 -7.57
N ILE A 140 -11.59 3.43 -7.24
CA ILE A 140 -11.21 2.76 -5.98
C ILE A 140 -11.59 3.65 -4.79
N ILE A 141 -11.23 4.93 -4.84
CA ILE A 141 -11.54 5.87 -3.76
C ILE A 141 -13.05 6.08 -3.62
N SER A 142 -13.78 6.22 -4.73
CA SER A 142 -15.23 6.40 -4.72
C SER A 142 -15.96 5.22 -4.07
N MET A 143 -15.51 3.98 -4.34
CA MET A 143 -16.03 2.79 -3.67
C MET A 143 -15.83 2.86 -2.14
N VAL A 144 -14.62 3.21 -1.69
CA VAL A 144 -14.32 3.33 -0.26
C VAL A 144 -15.13 4.46 0.38
N GLN A 145 -15.30 5.61 -0.29
CA GLN A 145 -16.14 6.71 0.19
C GLN A 145 -17.60 6.29 0.37
N GLN A 146 -18.14 5.51 -0.57
CA GLN A 146 -19.52 5.03 -0.52
C GLN A 146 -19.73 4.06 0.65
N VAL A 147 -18.80 3.12 0.85
CA VAL A 147 -18.89 2.14 1.95
C VAL A 147 -18.71 2.80 3.31
N ALA A 148 -17.84 3.82 3.39
CA ALA A 148 -17.52 4.51 4.63
C ALA A 148 -18.40 5.74 4.93
N ASP A 149 -19.42 6.00 4.10
CA ASP A 149 -20.34 7.16 4.20
C ASP A 149 -19.61 8.51 4.36
N ILE A 150 -18.59 8.73 3.53
CA ILE A 150 -17.73 9.92 3.62
C ILE A 150 -18.31 11.06 2.79
N ASN A 151 -18.56 12.21 3.44
CA ASN A 151 -19.00 13.41 2.76
C ASN A 151 -17.96 13.92 1.75
N ASN A 152 -18.38 14.04 0.49
CA ASN A 152 -17.49 14.40 -0.62
C ASN A 152 -16.86 15.80 -0.48
N GLN A 153 -17.60 16.80 0.01
CA GLN A 153 -17.05 18.15 0.20
C GLN A 153 -15.93 18.16 1.25
N THR A 154 -16.15 17.47 2.37
CA THR A 154 -15.14 17.36 3.44
C THR A 154 -13.91 16.59 2.97
N PHE A 155 -14.11 15.54 2.16
CA PHE A 155 -13.03 14.77 1.57
C PHE A 155 -12.18 15.61 0.60
N ILE A 156 -12.81 16.35 -0.31
CA ILE A 156 -12.12 17.19 -1.29
C ILE A 156 -11.28 18.26 -0.58
N GLN A 157 -11.86 18.94 0.40
CA GLN A 157 -11.15 19.95 1.20
C GLN A 157 -9.97 19.34 1.96
N CYS A 158 -10.17 18.18 2.59
CA CYS A 158 -9.10 17.47 3.30
C CYS A 158 -7.96 17.08 2.35
N ARG A 159 -8.31 16.53 1.18
CA ARG A 159 -7.36 16.10 0.16
C ARG A 159 -6.54 17.27 -0.38
N GLU A 160 -7.17 18.41 -0.65
CA GLU A 160 -6.49 19.61 -1.12
C GLU A 160 -5.50 20.14 -0.08
N MET A 161 -5.95 20.30 1.17
CA MET A 161 -5.09 20.79 2.25
C MET A 161 -3.90 19.85 2.53
N ILE A 162 -4.14 18.54 2.54
CA ILE A 162 -3.08 17.53 2.69
C ILE A 162 -2.13 17.58 1.50
N GLY A 163 -2.63 17.66 0.27
CA GLY A 163 -1.82 17.74 -0.93
C GLY A 163 -0.88 18.94 -0.91
N GLN A 164 -1.39 20.12 -0.57
CA GLN A 164 -0.59 21.34 -0.41
C GLN A 164 0.45 21.19 0.70
N HIS A 165 0.05 20.65 1.85
CA HIS A 165 0.93 20.44 2.99
C HIS A 165 2.07 19.46 2.67
N LEU A 166 1.77 18.30 2.10
CA LEU A 166 2.78 17.30 1.76
C LEU A 166 3.73 17.77 0.65
N THR A 167 3.22 18.48 -0.35
CA THR A 167 4.05 19.10 -1.40
C THR A 167 5.02 20.11 -0.82
N LYS A 168 4.55 21.00 0.04
CA LYS A 168 5.39 22.01 0.71
C LYS A 168 6.55 21.40 1.51
N HIS A 169 6.34 20.21 2.07
CA HIS A 169 7.33 19.50 2.87
C HIS A 169 8.11 18.43 2.08
N GLY A 170 7.94 18.34 0.77
CA GLY A 170 8.70 17.43 -0.11
C GLY A 170 8.29 15.96 0.00
N PHE A 171 7.10 15.66 0.52
CA PHE A 171 6.56 14.29 0.58
C PHE A 171 5.80 13.87 -0.68
N LEU A 172 5.50 14.83 -1.57
CA LEU A 172 4.88 14.61 -2.87
C LEU A 172 5.68 15.31 -3.98
N PRO A 173 5.86 14.68 -5.16
CA PRO A 173 5.47 13.30 -5.47
C PRO A 173 6.31 12.27 -4.67
N SER A 174 5.79 11.05 -4.50
CA SER A 174 6.40 10.01 -3.65
C SER A 174 7.65 9.37 -4.26
N GLY A 175 8.04 9.77 -5.47
CA GLY A 175 9.23 9.26 -6.15
C GLY A 175 9.10 7.82 -6.67
N TYR A 176 7.88 7.35 -6.94
CA TYR A 176 7.63 6.01 -7.47
C TYR A 176 8.39 5.79 -8.78
N GLN A 177 9.09 4.65 -8.86
CA GLN A 177 9.81 4.23 -10.05
C GLN A 177 9.04 3.10 -10.73
N PHE A 178 8.67 3.30 -11.99
CA PHE A 178 7.93 2.30 -12.75
C PHE A 178 8.89 1.36 -13.49
N ARG A 179 8.58 0.07 -13.49
CA ARG A 179 9.31 -0.93 -14.27
C ARG A 179 9.04 -0.70 -15.75
N VAL A 180 10.09 -0.35 -16.50
CA VAL A 180 10.02 -0.29 -17.96
C VAL A 180 10.02 -1.71 -18.50
N VAL A 181 8.84 -2.23 -18.86
CA VAL A 181 8.74 -3.50 -19.59
C VAL A 181 9.20 -3.25 -21.02
N LYS A 182 10.43 -3.64 -21.34
CA LYS A 182 10.89 -3.69 -22.73
C LYS A 182 10.02 -4.73 -23.46
N ARG A 183 9.13 -4.28 -24.35
CA ARG A 183 8.47 -5.17 -25.31
C ARG A 183 9.55 -5.84 -26.15
N SER A 184 9.88 -7.09 -25.86
CA SER A 184 10.58 -7.96 -26.80
C SER A 184 9.68 -8.06 -28.03
N LYS A 185 10.13 -7.51 -29.16
CA LYS A 185 9.45 -7.70 -30.45
C LYS A 185 9.34 -9.21 -30.66
N SER A 186 8.12 -9.74 -30.70
CA SER A 186 7.90 -11.12 -31.10
C SER A 186 8.53 -11.30 -32.49
N ILE A 187 9.57 -12.13 -32.58
CA ILE A 187 10.13 -12.56 -33.86
C ILE A 187 9.01 -13.32 -34.56
N LYS A 188 8.41 -12.72 -35.59
CA LYS A 188 7.56 -13.46 -36.54
C LYS A 188 8.47 -14.51 -37.17
N ARG A 189 8.29 -15.78 -36.78
CA ARG A 189 8.87 -16.90 -37.51
C ARG A 189 8.33 -16.82 -38.93
N LYS A 190 9.23 -16.65 -39.89
CA LYS A 190 8.93 -16.78 -41.31
C LYS A 190 8.57 -18.25 -41.51
N ALA A 191 7.38 -18.53 -42.05
CA ALA A 191 7.05 -19.89 -42.48
C ALA A 191 8.11 -20.31 -43.50
N VAL A 192 8.91 -21.31 -43.14
CA VAL A 192 9.70 -22.06 -44.10
C VAL A 192 8.71 -23.05 -44.70
N ASP A 193 8.53 -22.92 -46.00
CA ASP A 193 7.76 -23.81 -46.85
C ASP A 193 8.59 -25.08 -47.03
N ASP A 194 8.59 -25.95 -46.01
CA ASP A 194 9.30 -27.23 -46.04
C ASP A 194 8.29 -28.38 -45.97
N GLU A 195 8.23 -29.09 -47.10
CA GLU A 195 8.06 -30.54 -47.23
C GLU A 195 6.63 -31.13 -47.04
N GLU A 196 5.81 -31.01 -48.08
CA GLU A 196 4.61 -31.86 -48.31
C GLU A 196 4.94 -33.36 -48.49
N GLU A 197 6.21 -33.74 -48.66
CA GLU A 197 6.63 -35.14 -48.91
C GLU A 197 6.54 -36.03 -47.66
N ASP A 198 6.73 -35.48 -46.46
CA ASP A 198 6.79 -36.26 -45.21
C ASP A 198 5.40 -36.72 -44.72
N LEU A 199 4.34 -36.00 -45.13
CA LEU A 199 2.97 -36.35 -44.75
C LEU A 199 2.45 -37.57 -45.51
N TYR A 200 2.77 -37.69 -46.80
CA TYR A 200 2.32 -38.81 -47.65
C TYR A 200 3.00 -40.13 -47.24
N ASP A 201 4.28 -40.07 -46.85
CA ASP A 201 5.05 -41.23 -46.40
C ASP A 201 4.58 -41.75 -45.03
N GLY A 202 4.19 -40.85 -44.12
CA GLY A 202 3.58 -41.20 -42.84
C GLY A 202 2.24 -41.92 -42.98
N ILE A 203 1.40 -41.48 -43.92
CA ILE A 203 0.08 -42.09 -44.16
C ILE A 203 0.24 -43.46 -44.84
N LYS A 204 1.21 -43.63 -45.76
CA LYS A 204 1.47 -44.89 -46.46
C LYS A 204 1.95 -46.01 -45.53
N ARG A 205 2.71 -45.67 -44.48
CA ARG A 205 3.16 -46.63 -43.46
C ARG A 205 2.05 -47.15 -42.55
N LEU A 206 0.93 -46.42 -42.42
CA LEU A 206 -0.19 -46.82 -41.55
C LEU A 206 -1.12 -47.86 -42.17
N TYR A 207 -1.10 -48.03 -43.50
CA TYR A 207 -1.99 -48.95 -44.22
C TYR A 207 -1.27 -50.10 -44.94
N SER A 208 0.05 -50.24 -44.75
CA SER A 208 0.79 -51.38 -45.28
C SER A 208 0.71 -52.54 -44.27
N GLU A 209 -0.34 -53.36 -44.35
CA GLU A 209 -0.40 -54.63 -43.63
C GLU A 209 0.55 -55.66 -44.30
N ASP A 210 1.27 -56.40 -43.44
CA ASP A 210 2.08 -57.60 -43.69
C ASP A 210 3.56 -57.48 -44.15
N SER A 211 4.47 -57.56 -43.16
CA SER A 211 5.20 -58.81 -42.81
C SER A 211 6.69 -58.58 -42.48
N MET A 212 7.07 -58.95 -41.24
CA MET A 212 8.43 -59.30 -40.74
C MET A 212 9.51 -58.18 -40.82
N GLU A 213 10.10 -57.64 -39.74
CA GLU A 213 10.85 -58.31 -38.67
C GLU A 213 11.20 -57.33 -37.53
N THR A 214 11.29 -57.90 -36.32
CA THR A 214 11.80 -57.43 -35.01
C THR A 214 12.36 -56.00 -34.83
N SER A 215 11.58 -55.22 -34.07
CA SER A 215 11.89 -54.06 -33.21
C SER A 215 12.98 -54.31 -32.14
N ALA A 216 13.59 -53.35 -31.44
CA ALA A 216 13.79 -51.90 -31.58
C ALA A 216 14.58 -51.44 -30.33
N VAL A 217 15.39 -50.40 -30.48
CA VAL A 217 16.10 -49.68 -29.40
C VAL A 217 15.51 -48.27 -29.29
N ARG A 218 14.95 -47.93 -28.11
CA ARG A 218 14.91 -46.61 -27.39
C ARG A 218 14.31 -45.40 -28.18
N LYS A 219 13.73 -44.33 -27.59
CA LYS A 219 13.71 -43.75 -26.24
C LYS A 219 12.61 -42.66 -26.19
N SER A 220 11.96 -42.56 -25.02
CA SER A 220 11.49 -41.35 -24.30
C SER A 220 10.53 -40.33 -24.95
N CYS A 221 9.32 -40.29 -24.39
CA CYS A 221 8.34 -39.20 -24.49
C CYS A 221 8.52 -38.16 -23.37
N SER A 222 8.31 -36.88 -23.71
CA SER A 222 7.73 -35.85 -22.83
C SER A 222 6.91 -34.91 -23.72
N SER A 223 5.58 -34.93 -23.59
CA SER A 223 4.68 -34.03 -24.32
C SER A 223 4.26 -32.86 -23.44
N GLU A 224 4.28 -31.68 -24.05
CA GLU A 224 3.63 -30.47 -23.59
C GLU A 224 2.10 -30.60 -23.80
N PHE A 225 1.32 -29.99 -22.92
CA PHE A 225 -0.09 -29.69 -23.17
C PHE A 225 -0.24 -28.17 -23.21
N VAL A 226 -0.59 -27.67 -24.39
CA VAL A 226 -1.07 -26.32 -24.66
C VAL A 226 -2.60 -26.38 -24.68
N GLN A 227 -3.26 -25.46 -23.99
CA GLN A 227 -4.64 -25.10 -24.31
C GLN A 227 -4.86 -23.59 -24.14
N HIS A 228 -5.19 -22.97 -25.27
CA HIS A 228 -5.77 -21.64 -25.45
C HIS A 228 -7.00 -21.42 -24.55
N GLN A 229 -7.25 -20.19 -24.06
CA GLN A 229 -8.05 -19.19 -24.80
C GLN A 229 -8.23 -17.89 -24.00
N ASP A 230 -8.27 -16.79 -24.74
CA ASP A 230 -8.33 -15.39 -24.33
C ASP A 230 -9.57 -14.98 -23.51
N THR A 231 -9.33 -14.10 -22.54
CA THR A 231 -10.23 -12.97 -22.26
C THR A 231 -9.38 -11.71 -22.07
N ASP A 232 -9.32 -10.94 -23.15
CA ASP A 232 -8.78 -9.59 -23.24
C ASP A 232 -9.64 -8.64 -22.39
N ASP A 233 -9.12 -8.14 -21.25
CA ASP A 233 -9.67 -6.92 -20.60
C ASP A 233 -8.85 -6.30 -19.44
N ARG A 234 -7.52 -6.48 -19.37
CA ARG A 234 -6.72 -5.96 -18.23
C ARG A 234 -5.38 -5.29 -18.57
N SER A 235 -5.27 -4.69 -19.75
CA SER A 235 -4.07 -3.94 -20.15
C SER A 235 -4.13 -2.43 -19.86
N SER A 236 -4.92 -1.97 -18.89
CA SER A 236 -5.05 -0.54 -18.54
C SER A 236 -4.15 -0.08 -17.39
N PHE A 237 -3.30 -0.95 -16.83
CA PHE A 237 -2.49 -0.64 -15.63
C PHE A 237 -1.07 -0.12 -15.90
N LEU A 238 -0.69 0.18 -17.14
CA LEU A 238 0.71 0.48 -17.50
C LEU A 238 0.96 1.88 -18.07
N ILE A 239 0.04 2.83 -17.87
CA ILE A 239 0.28 4.23 -18.27
C ILE A 239 0.32 5.11 -17.03
N PRO A 240 1.46 5.77 -16.72
CA PRO A 240 1.54 6.76 -15.66
C PRO A 240 0.61 7.94 -15.96
N ALA A 241 -0.14 8.41 -14.96
CA ALA A 241 -1.00 9.58 -15.07
C ALA A 241 -0.23 10.88 -15.42
N VAL A 242 1.08 10.92 -15.17
CA VAL A 242 1.93 12.10 -15.36
C VAL A 242 2.48 12.24 -16.80
N SER A 243 2.14 11.31 -17.71
CA SER A 243 2.65 11.34 -19.09
C SER A 243 1.68 11.96 -20.11
N ALA A 244 0.70 12.73 -19.65
CA ALA A 244 -0.28 13.42 -20.49
C ALA A 244 -0.41 14.91 -20.11
N MET A 245 0.70 15.66 -20.16
CA MET A 245 0.74 17.12 -20.32
C MET A 245 1.96 17.51 -21.14
#